data_AF-A0A923EYE8-F1
#
_entry.id   AF-A0A923EYE8-F1
#
_cell.length_a   1.000
_cell.length_b   1.000
_cell.length_c   1.000
_cell.angle_alpha   90.00
_cell.angle_beta   90.00
_cell.angle_gamma   90.00
#
_symmetry.space_group_name_H-M   'P 1'
#
loop_
_entity.id
_entity.type
_entity.pdbx_description
1 polymer ?
#
loop_
_entity_poly.entity_id
_entity_poly.type
_entity_poly.pdbx_seq_one_letter_code
_entity_poly.pdbx_strand_id
1 'polypeptide(L)'
;MPMTWTDVERRYEGGAHIPTVAGGRTLHVTDVDDEGVHIRNPLWSDVLRRTDLEKAVELIDAGRMSRDAGRFVEEYRVMVADVRATSVAHVLKDLGVLE
;
A
#
# COMPACT_ATOMS: atom_id res chain seq x y z
N MET A 1 -5.12 15.43 1.33
CA MET A 1 -5.79 15.30 0.02
C MET A 1 -6.00 13.82 -0.21
N PRO A 2 -7.17 13.37 -0.70
CA PRO A 2 -7.36 11.97 -1.03
C PRO A 2 -6.34 11.58 -2.11
N MET A 3 -5.68 10.44 -1.93
CA MET A 3 -4.74 9.89 -2.89
C MET A 3 -5.48 9.60 -4.19
N THR A 4 -5.01 10.14 -5.33
CA THR A 4 -5.52 9.73 -6.64
C THR A 4 -4.64 8.64 -7.24
N TRP A 5 -5.22 7.74 -8.04
CA TRP A 5 -4.42 6.68 -8.68
C TRP A 5 -3.31 7.24 -9.57
N THR A 6 -3.58 8.34 -10.27
CA THR A 6 -2.59 9.07 -11.07
C THR A 6 -1.40 9.55 -10.23
N ASP A 7 -1.61 9.89 -8.95
CA ASP A 7 -0.50 10.23 -8.06
C ASP A 7 0.35 9.00 -7.71
N VAL A 8 -0.27 7.83 -7.57
CA VAL A 8 0.42 6.56 -7.31
C VAL A 8 1.27 6.15 -8.52
N GLU A 9 0.69 6.19 -9.71
CA GLU A 9 1.39 5.92 -10.97
C GLU A 9 2.61 6.82 -11.11
N ARG A 10 2.42 8.13 -10.95
CA ARG A 10 3.51 9.12 -11.02
C ARG A 10 4.56 8.91 -9.91
N ARG A 11 4.16 8.50 -8.71
CA ARG A 11 5.07 8.27 -7.58
C ARG A 11 6.01 7.08 -7.83
N TYR A 12 5.53 6.07 -8.54
CA TYR A 12 6.22 4.81 -8.78
C TYR A 12 6.60 4.57 -10.24
N GLU A 13 6.50 5.59 -11.09
CA GLU A 13 6.96 5.57 -12.48
C GLU A 13 8.43 5.13 -12.54
N GLY A 14 8.72 4.07 -13.29
CA GLY A 14 10.06 3.49 -13.41
C GLY A 14 10.51 2.63 -12.23
N GLY A 15 9.62 2.36 -11.28
CA GLY A 15 9.86 1.53 -10.10
C GLY A 15 10.49 2.28 -8.92
N ALA A 16 10.31 1.75 -7.71
CA ALA A 16 10.79 2.36 -6.48
C ALA A 16 11.20 1.33 -5.42
N HIS A 17 12.14 1.71 -4.56
CA HIS A 17 12.44 0.98 -3.33
C HIS A 17 11.91 1.79 -2.16
N ILE A 18 10.88 1.28 -1.50
CA ILE A 18 10.21 1.97 -0.39
C ILE A 18 10.60 1.32 0.94
N PRO A 19 10.73 2.09 2.03
CA PRO A 19 11.01 1.53 3.34
C PRO A 19 9.84 0.68 3.85
N THR A 20 10.14 -0.39 4.59
CA THR A 20 9.11 -1.14 5.32
C THR A 20 8.64 -0.35 6.55
N VAL A 21 7.40 -0.58 7.01
CA VAL A 21 6.85 0.08 8.20
C VAL A 21 7.66 -0.19 9.47
N ALA A 22 8.26 -1.37 9.60
CA ALA A 22 9.13 -1.71 10.72
C ALA A 22 10.55 -1.11 10.60
N GLY A 23 10.90 -0.52 9.45
CA GLY A 23 12.23 -0.02 9.14
C GLY A 23 13.25 -1.13 8.85
N GLY A 24 14.45 -0.70 8.43
CA GLY A 24 15.62 -1.57 8.24
C GLY A 24 15.59 -2.49 7.00
N ARG A 25 14.51 -2.49 6.21
CA ARG A 25 14.39 -3.19 4.93
C ARG A 25 13.63 -2.34 3.92
N THR A 26 13.68 -2.74 2.65
CA THR A 26 12.91 -2.12 1.56
C THR A 26 12.01 -3.12 0.84
N LEU A 27 10.89 -2.64 0.33
CA LEU A 27 10.04 -3.33 -0.64
C LEU A 27 10.31 -2.72 -2.02
N HIS A 28 10.42 -3.57 -3.05
CA HIS A 28 10.61 -3.12 -4.42
C HIS A 28 9.25 -3.06 -5.13
N VAL A 29 8.80 -1.86 -5.47
CA VAL A 29 7.69 -1.60 -6.39
C VAL A 29 8.25 -1.59 -7.81
N THR A 30 7.81 -2.49 -8.67
CA THR A 30 8.32 -2.60 -10.04
C THR A 30 7.53 -1.80 -11.04
N ASP A 31 6.21 -1.70 -10.84
CA ASP A 31 5.32 -1.01 -11.76
C ASP A 31 3.99 -0.66 -11.09
N VAL A 32 3.21 0.20 -11.72
CA VAL A 32 1.83 0.53 -11.34
C VAL A 32 0.98 0.63 -12.59
N ASP A 33 -0.15 -0.05 -12.60
CA ASP A 33 -1.10 -0.04 -13.70
C ASP A 33 -2.55 -0.02 -13.20
N ASP A 34 -3.51 -0.31 -14.08
CA ASP A 34 -4.93 -0.37 -13.71
C ASP A 34 -5.28 -1.55 -12.78
N GLU A 35 -4.46 -2.61 -12.72
CA GLU A 35 -4.66 -3.73 -11.82
C GLU A 35 -4.20 -3.38 -10.40
N GLY A 36 -3.05 -2.72 -10.26
CA GLY A 36 -2.53 -2.35 -8.96
C GLY A 36 -1.06 -1.95 -8.92
N VAL A 37 -0.50 -2.02 -7.72
CA VAL A 37 0.93 -1.79 -7.48
C VAL A 37 1.65 -3.14 -7.53
N HIS A 38 2.52 -3.32 -8.52
CA HIS A 38 3.32 -4.53 -8.70
C HIS A 38 4.53 -4.48 -7.79
N ILE A 39 4.70 -5.52 -6.97
CA ILE A 39 5.76 -5.60 -5.99
C ILE A 39 6.56 -6.88 -6.14
N ARG A 40 7.85 -6.82 -5.78
CA ARG A 40 8.69 -8.01 -5.74
C ARG A 40 9.70 -8.00 -4.61
N ASN A 41 10.22 -9.18 -4.34
CA ASN A 41 11.50 -9.38 -3.67
C ASN A 41 12.29 -10.48 -4.42
N PRO A 42 13.47 -10.89 -3.94
CA PRO A 42 14.27 -11.92 -4.62
C PRO A 42 13.59 -13.30 -4.75
N LEU A 43 12.54 -13.59 -3.98
CA LEU A 43 11.90 -14.91 -3.89
C LEU A 43 10.50 -14.94 -4.51
N TRP A 44 9.82 -13.79 -4.62
CA TRP A 44 8.44 -13.73 -5.10
C TRP A 44 8.09 -12.37 -5.72
N SER A 45 6.99 -12.36 -6.48
CA SER A 45 6.30 -11.17 -6.98
C SER A 45 4.82 -11.25 -6.65
N ASP A 46 4.15 -10.11 -6.53
CA ASP A 46 2.72 -10.02 -6.24
C ASP A 46 2.14 -8.68 -6.69
N VAL A 47 0.82 -8.56 -6.71
CA VAL A 47 0.10 -7.34 -7.07
C VAL A 47 -0.77 -6.87 -5.91
N LEU A 48 -0.56 -5.64 -5.46
CA LEU A 48 -1.44 -4.98 -4.51
C LEU A 48 -2.57 -4.32 -5.29
N ARG A 49 -3.74 -4.96 -5.30
CA ARG A 49 -4.87 -4.54 -6.13
C ARG A 49 -5.27 -3.10 -5.86
N ARG A 50 -5.47 -2.35 -6.94
CA ARG A 50 -5.99 -0.98 -6.93
C ARG A 50 -7.26 -0.87 -6.09
N THR A 51 -8.22 -1.77 -6.31
CA THR A 51 -9.51 -1.77 -5.60
C THR A 51 -9.34 -1.88 -4.09
N ASP A 52 -8.34 -2.63 -3.63
CA ASP A 52 -8.12 -2.85 -2.20
C ASP A 52 -7.41 -1.65 -1.58
N LEU A 53 -6.45 -1.05 -2.30
CA LEU A 53 -5.79 0.19 -1.91
C LEU A 53 -6.78 1.36 -1.81
N GLU A 54 -7.59 1.57 -2.83
CA GLU A 54 -8.61 2.63 -2.87
C GLU A 54 -9.63 2.46 -1.73
N LYS A 55 -10.14 1.22 -1.52
CA LYS A 55 -11.05 0.93 -0.41
C LYS A 55 -10.41 1.17 0.96
N ALA A 56 -9.14 0.82 1.15
CA ALA A 56 -8.43 1.07 2.40
C ALA A 56 -8.29 2.58 2.67
N VAL A 57 -7.94 3.37 1.65
CA VAL A 57 -7.85 4.83 1.73
C VAL A 57 -9.23 5.43 2.06
N GLU A 58 -10.30 4.96 1.42
CA GLU A 58 -11.66 5.40 1.70
C GLU A 58 -12.06 5.15 3.17
N LEU A 59 -11.77 3.96 3.69
CA LEU A 59 -12.06 3.62 5.09
C LEU A 59 -11.24 4.44 6.09
N ILE A 60 -9.98 4.76 5.75
CA ILE A 60 -9.12 5.65 6.55
C ILE A 60 -9.70 7.08 6.57
N ASP A 61 -10.04 7.63 5.40
CA ASP A 61 -10.57 8.99 5.29
C ASP A 61 -11.95 9.14 5.94
N ALA A 62 -12.76 8.06 5.95
CA ALA A 62 -14.02 7.99 6.69
C ALA A 62 -13.84 7.81 8.21
N GLY A 63 -12.60 7.69 8.72
CA GLY A 63 -12.32 7.46 10.14
C GLY A 63 -12.73 6.07 10.64
N ARG A 64 -12.93 5.11 9.73
CA ARG A 64 -13.34 3.72 10.02
C ARG A 64 -12.15 2.77 10.14
N MET A 65 -10.97 3.20 9.73
CA MET A 65 -9.70 2.47 9.81
C MET A 65 -8.59 3.41 10.30
N SER A 66 -7.65 2.88 11.06
CA SER A 66 -6.55 3.62 11.65
C SER A 66 -5.48 3.99 10.61
N ARG A 67 -4.86 5.15 10.81
CA ARG A 67 -3.64 5.58 10.11
C ARG A 67 -2.36 5.01 10.73
N ASP A 68 -2.44 4.46 11.93
CA ASP A 68 -1.30 3.77 12.56
C ASP A 68 -1.01 2.46 11.82
N ALA A 69 0.21 2.29 11.33
CA ALA A 69 0.58 1.14 10.51
C ALA A 69 0.42 -0.22 11.23
N GLY A 70 0.62 -0.27 12.55
CA GLY A 70 0.49 -1.51 13.32
C GLY A 70 -0.97 -1.96 13.38
N ARG A 71 -1.86 -1.02 13.72
CA ARG A 71 -3.30 -1.26 13.80
C ARG A 71 -3.96 -1.44 12.43
N PHE A 72 -3.51 -0.69 11.43
CA PHE A 72 -4.00 -0.77 10.06
C PHE A 72 -3.95 -2.20 9.51
N VAL A 73 -2.86 -2.94 9.75
CA VAL A 73 -2.68 -4.29 9.19
C VAL A 73 -3.79 -5.25 9.62
N GLU A 74 -4.18 -5.22 10.90
CA GLU A 74 -5.23 -6.10 11.41
C GLU A 74 -6.61 -5.66 10.92
N GLU A 75 -6.86 -4.35 10.87
CA GLU A 75 -8.11 -3.78 10.36
C GLU A 75 -8.30 -4.04 8.85
N TYR A 76 -7.22 -3.96 8.07
CA TYR A 76 -7.23 -4.24 6.63
C TYR A 76 -7.61 -5.68 6.33
N ARG A 77 -7.07 -6.66 7.07
CA ARG A 77 -7.38 -8.09 6.88
C ARG A 77 -8.87 -8.39 7.07
N VAL A 78 -9.51 -7.68 8.01
CA VAL A 78 -10.93 -7.86 8.34
C VAL A 78 -11.84 -7.13 7.36
N MET A 79 -11.48 -5.89 7.00
CA MET A 79 -12.40 -4.99 6.30
C MET A 79 -12.18 -4.93 4.79
N VAL A 80 -10.97 -5.26 4.32
CA VAL A 80 -10.57 -5.10 2.92
C VAL A 80 -10.22 -6.45 2.30
N ALA A 81 -9.09 -7.04 2.70
CA ALA A 81 -8.61 -8.30 2.15
C ALA A 81 -7.57 -8.97 3.08
N ASP A 82 -7.64 -10.28 3.23
CA ASP A 82 -6.68 -11.06 4.04
C ASP A 82 -5.45 -11.50 3.23
N VAL A 83 -4.91 -10.59 2.40
CA VAL A 83 -3.70 -10.82 1.60
C VAL A 83 -2.80 -9.61 1.65
N ARG A 84 -1.50 -9.84 1.82
CA ARG A 84 -0.43 -8.82 1.73
C ARG A 84 -0.66 -7.52 2.52
N ALA A 85 -1.44 -7.57 3.60
CA ALA A 85 -1.76 -6.40 4.43
C ALA A 85 -0.53 -5.58 4.87
N THR A 86 0.56 -6.26 5.24
CA THR A 86 1.82 -5.59 5.60
C THR A 86 2.48 -4.87 4.43
N SER A 87 2.44 -5.43 3.22
CA SER A 87 2.96 -4.79 2.01
C SER A 87 2.13 -3.57 1.62
N VAL A 88 0.80 -3.67 1.76
CA VAL A 88 -0.10 -2.52 1.61
C VAL A 88 0.25 -1.42 2.60
N ALA A 89 0.51 -1.76 3.85
CA ALA A 89 0.93 -0.77 4.85
C ALA A 89 2.25 -0.07 4.48
N HIS A 90 3.20 -0.78 3.85
CA HIS A 90 4.43 -0.15 3.35
C HIS A 90 4.14 0.91 2.29
N VAL A 91 3.32 0.54 1.29
CA VAL A 91 2.95 1.44 0.19
C VAL A 91 2.17 2.64 0.70
N LEU A 92 1.14 2.43 1.53
CA LEU A 92 0.34 3.54 2.06
C LEU A 92 1.13 4.46 3.00
N LYS A 93 2.11 3.94 3.73
CA LYS A 93 3.04 4.77 4.51
C LYS A 93 3.96 5.61 3.61
N ASP A 94 4.52 5.00 2.58
CA ASP A 94 5.37 5.72 1.60
C ASP A 94 4.60 6.80 0.83
N LEU A 95 3.30 6.57 0.58
CA LEU A 95 2.39 7.55 -0.01
C LEU A 95 1.90 8.62 0.98
N GLY A 96 2.28 8.54 2.26
CA GLY A 96 1.90 9.50 3.30
C GLY A 96 0.44 9.39 3.77
N VAL A 97 -0.21 8.26 3.51
CA VAL A 97 -1.57 7.96 4.00
C VAL A 97 -1.53 7.45 5.45
N LEU A 98 -0.54 6.60 5.76
CA LEU A 98 -0.27 6.08 7.10
C LEU A 98 0.86 6.86 7.80
N GLU A 99 0.87 6.81 9.12
CA GLU A 99 1.88 7.42 10.01
C GLU A 99 3.04 6.47 10.37
#